data_AF-A0A6M7TRU5-F1
#
_entry.id   AF-A0A6M7TRU5-F1
#
_cell.length_a   1.000
_cell.length_b   1.000
_cell.length_c   1.000
_cell.angle_alpha   90.00
_cell.angle_beta   90.00
_cell.angle_gamma   90.00
#
_symmetry.space_group_name_H-M   'P 1'
#
loop_
_entity.id
_entity.type
_entity.pdbx_description
1 polymer ?
#
loop_
_entity_poly.entity_id
_entity_poly.type
_entity_poly.pdbx_seq_one_letter_code
_entity_poly.pdbx_strand_id
1 'polypeptide(L)'
;MSNSLSTLSESQRWHLMVDAAKKAAEAQGYSMTRVPGRGLSNIWNIAKDGKTQTAAIRTTRDRYIAFPPLKGGTKWKTLDDVETVIVATVDSKEDPENVEVYIFPADDVRKRFNAHYAARSKEGQTIKDNFGMWVGLDRDNRGIAASVGTGILDHYKHVAVYAISDLLADNASEEAPDDIAEQTEVAELGFSTIAEVMAWARDRVAQLAGVQTDAVKLDLKIEY
;
A
#
# COMPACT_ATOMS: atom_id res chain seq x y z
N MET A 1 -1.46 28.27 -1.01
CA MET A 1 -0.70 27.53 -2.03
C MET A 1 -1.54 26.33 -2.43
N SER A 2 -1.48 25.87 -3.68
CA SER A 2 -2.29 24.71 -4.10
C SER A 2 -1.58 23.44 -3.64
N ASN A 3 -2.26 22.58 -2.87
CA ASN A 3 -1.76 21.27 -2.45
C ASN A 3 -1.39 20.45 -3.71
N SER A 4 -0.10 20.24 -3.95
CA SER A 4 0.42 19.60 -5.17
C SER A 4 0.06 18.11 -5.29
N LEU A 5 -0.26 17.44 -4.18
CA LEU A 5 -0.79 16.07 -4.20
C LEU A 5 -2.27 16.03 -4.63
N SER A 6 -3.02 17.12 -4.41
CA SER A 6 -4.45 17.17 -4.72
C SER A 6 -4.73 17.16 -6.23
N THR A 7 -3.76 17.60 -7.05
CA THR A 7 -3.85 17.61 -8.51
C THR A 7 -3.50 16.27 -9.15
N LEU A 8 -2.91 15.34 -8.39
CA LEU A 8 -2.56 14.00 -8.86
C LEU A 8 -3.76 13.05 -8.76
N SER A 9 -3.82 12.07 -9.67
CA SER A 9 -4.72 10.92 -9.52
C SER A 9 -4.33 10.08 -8.30
N GLU A 10 -5.24 9.22 -7.84
CA GLU A 10 -4.97 8.31 -6.71
C GLU A 10 -3.80 7.36 -7.01
N SER A 11 -3.68 6.88 -8.25
CA SER A 11 -2.57 6.03 -8.69
C SER A 11 -1.24 6.77 -8.66
N GLN A 12 -1.19 8.02 -9.17
CA GLN A 12 0.03 8.83 -9.15
C GLN A 12 0.48 9.14 -7.72
N ARG A 13 -0.44 9.48 -6.81
CA ARG A 13 -0.12 9.66 -5.39
C ARG A 13 0.43 8.37 -4.78
N TRP A 14 -0.19 7.23 -5.10
CA TRP A 14 0.24 5.94 -4.59
C TRP A 14 1.66 5.62 -5.03
N HIS A 15 1.97 5.72 -6.32
CA HIS A 15 3.31 5.47 -6.88
C HIS A 15 4.35 6.39 -6.23
N LEU A 16 4.10 7.70 -6.21
CA LEU A 16 5.00 8.68 -5.60
C LEU A 16 5.35 8.33 -4.14
N MET A 17 4.36 7.92 -3.35
CA MET A 17 4.59 7.54 -1.95
C MET A 17 5.29 6.18 -1.81
N VAL A 18 5.01 5.23 -2.71
CA VAL A 18 5.71 3.93 -2.73
C VAL A 18 7.18 4.10 -3.11
N ASP A 19 7.48 4.97 -4.07
CA ASP A 19 8.85 5.23 -4.50
C ASP A 19 9.64 5.99 -3.44
N ALA A 20 9.01 6.94 -2.74
CA ALA A 20 9.60 7.53 -1.53
C ALA A 20 9.96 6.46 -0.48
N ALA A 21 9.09 5.47 -0.26
CA ALA A 21 9.35 4.38 0.67
C ALA A 21 10.52 3.48 0.23
N LYS A 22 10.63 3.16 -1.07
CA LYS A 22 11.76 2.41 -1.63
C LYS A 22 13.07 3.19 -1.50
N LYS A 23 13.07 4.46 -1.93
CA LYS A 23 14.23 5.37 -1.85
C LYS A 23 14.74 5.49 -0.42
N ALA A 24 13.83 5.60 0.56
CA ALA A 24 14.20 5.63 1.97
C ALA A 24 14.81 4.31 2.45
N ALA A 25 14.22 3.16 2.09
CA ALA A 25 14.75 1.86 2.47
C ALA A 25 16.15 1.61 1.88
N GLU A 26 16.35 1.96 0.62
CA GLU A 26 17.66 1.89 -0.06
C GLU A 26 18.68 2.81 0.61
N ALA A 27 18.30 4.05 0.94
CA ALA A 27 19.16 4.98 1.69
C ALA A 27 19.50 4.47 3.10
N GLN A 28 18.64 3.65 3.71
CA GLN A 28 18.90 2.97 4.97
C GLN A 28 19.75 1.69 4.80
N GLY A 29 20.20 1.38 3.57
CA GLY A 29 21.09 0.25 3.27
C GLY A 29 20.37 -1.07 3.03
N TYR A 30 19.06 -1.05 2.77
CA TYR A 30 18.34 -2.25 2.33
C TYR A 30 18.42 -2.40 0.82
N SER A 31 18.70 -3.60 0.33
CA SER A 31 18.29 -3.99 -1.02
C SER A 31 16.85 -4.48 -0.98
N MET A 32 16.07 -4.24 -2.04
CA MET A 32 14.67 -4.62 -2.11
C MET A 32 14.38 -5.43 -3.37
N THR A 33 13.57 -6.48 -3.25
CA THR A 33 13.08 -7.25 -4.39
C THR A 33 11.62 -7.59 -4.16
N ARG A 34 10.76 -7.27 -5.12
CA ARG A 34 9.32 -7.49 -5.00
C ARG A 34 9.01 -8.98 -4.94
N VAL A 35 8.09 -9.39 -4.07
CA VAL A 35 7.62 -10.79 -4.02
C VAL A 35 6.59 -11.01 -5.14
N PRO A 36 6.85 -11.90 -6.12
CA PRO A 36 5.93 -12.13 -7.24
C PRO A 36 4.64 -12.83 -6.79
N GLY A 37 3.58 -12.72 -7.60
CA GLY A 37 2.31 -13.44 -7.38
C GLY A 37 1.45 -12.93 -6.22
N ARG A 38 1.80 -11.81 -5.59
CA ARG A 38 1.05 -11.22 -4.46
C ARG A 38 0.06 -10.10 -4.87
N GLY A 39 -0.11 -9.85 -6.17
CA GLY A 39 -1.03 -8.85 -6.72
C GLY A 39 -0.71 -7.42 -6.26
N LEU A 40 -1.73 -6.64 -5.91
CA LEU A 40 -1.60 -5.28 -5.33
C LEU A 40 -0.96 -5.27 -3.93
N SER A 41 -0.65 -6.43 -3.35
CA SER A 41 0.05 -6.50 -2.07
C SER A 41 1.50 -6.05 -2.27
N ASN A 42 1.83 -4.90 -1.70
CA ASN A 42 3.15 -4.27 -1.83
C ASN A 42 4.18 -4.92 -0.89
N ILE A 43 4.44 -6.22 -1.10
CA ILE A 43 5.34 -7.05 -0.28
C ILE A 43 6.69 -7.20 -0.98
N TRP A 44 7.77 -7.05 -0.21
CA TRP A 44 9.15 -7.04 -0.66
C TRP A 44 10.00 -7.97 0.21
N ASN A 45 10.90 -8.72 -0.41
CA ASN A 45 12.08 -9.21 0.29
C ASN A 45 13.04 -8.04 0.45
N ILE A 46 13.48 -7.78 1.67
CA ILE A 46 14.51 -6.76 1.94
C ILE A 46 15.72 -7.43 2.59
N ALA A 47 16.92 -7.03 2.16
CA ALA A 47 18.15 -7.56 2.71
C ALA A 47 19.10 -6.45 3.16
N LYS A 48 19.67 -6.60 4.35
CA LYS A 48 20.67 -5.69 4.92
C LYS A 48 21.62 -6.48 5.82
N ASP A 49 22.91 -6.20 5.72
CA ASP A 49 23.96 -6.84 6.54
C ASP A 49 23.90 -8.39 6.52
N GLY A 50 23.61 -8.97 5.34
CA GLY A 50 23.51 -10.42 5.15
C GLY A 50 22.25 -11.07 5.73
N LYS A 51 21.30 -10.29 6.27
CA LYS A 51 20.00 -10.77 6.75
C LYS A 51 18.91 -10.41 5.76
N THR A 52 18.09 -11.40 5.42
CA THR A 52 16.89 -11.20 4.59
C THR A 52 15.66 -11.30 5.45
N GLN A 53 14.72 -10.39 5.25
CA GLN A 53 13.42 -10.35 5.91
C GLN A 53 12.34 -9.91 4.91
N THR A 54 11.07 -10.12 5.25
CA THR A 54 9.96 -9.66 4.39
C THR A 54 9.40 -8.34 4.92
N ALA A 55 9.12 -7.40 4.02
CA ALA A 55 8.52 -6.10 4.34
C ALA A 55 7.24 -5.84 3.56
N ALA A 56 6.30 -5.13 4.18
CA ALA A 56 5.16 -4.53 3.49
C ALA A 56 5.34 -3.02 3.39
N ILE A 57 5.21 -2.44 2.20
CA ILE A 57 5.09 -0.99 2.02
C ILE A 57 3.63 -0.58 2.17
N ARG A 58 3.36 0.44 2.98
CA ARG A 58 2.04 1.06 3.15
C ARG A 58 2.11 2.55 2.89
N THR A 59 1.18 3.04 2.09
CA THR A 59 0.89 4.47 1.95
C THR A 59 -0.31 4.81 2.81
N THR A 60 -0.40 6.06 3.25
CA THR A 60 -1.50 6.50 4.12
C THR A 60 -2.62 7.17 3.38
N ARG A 61 -3.82 7.10 3.96
CA ARG A 61 -4.89 8.05 3.73
C ARG A 61 -5.10 8.85 5.01
N ASP A 62 -4.97 10.17 4.95
CA ASP A 62 -5.12 11.07 6.11
C ASP A 62 -4.25 10.66 7.32
N ARG A 63 -3.04 10.17 7.08
CA ARG A 63 -2.13 9.61 8.10
C ARG A 63 -2.66 8.35 8.82
N TYR A 64 -3.55 7.59 8.19
CA TYR A 64 -3.97 6.25 8.60
C TYR A 64 -3.40 5.17 7.66
N ILE A 65 -3.00 4.04 8.23
CA ILE A 65 -2.65 2.82 7.48
C ILE A 65 -3.72 1.76 7.66
N ALA A 66 -3.87 0.87 6.66
CA ALA A 66 -4.83 -0.21 6.71
C ALA A 66 -4.23 -1.59 6.47
N PHE A 67 -4.71 -2.55 7.25
CA PHE A 67 -4.58 -3.98 7.01
C PHE A 67 -5.96 -4.62 7.17
N PRO A 68 -6.42 -5.41 6.18
CA PRO A 68 -7.68 -6.14 6.31
C PRO A 68 -7.58 -7.25 7.38
N PRO A 69 -8.56 -7.37 8.29
CA PRO A 69 -8.64 -8.52 9.18
C PRO A 69 -9.02 -9.77 8.37
N LEU A 70 -8.60 -10.90 8.90
CA LEU A 70 -8.91 -12.23 8.43
C LEU A 70 -9.30 -13.09 9.64
N LYS A 71 -10.20 -14.05 9.40
CA LYS A 71 -10.63 -15.02 10.42
C LYS A 71 -11.12 -14.31 11.69
N GLY A 72 -11.95 -13.29 11.52
CA GLY A 72 -12.52 -12.53 12.63
C GLY A 72 -11.46 -11.78 13.46
N GLY A 73 -10.47 -11.17 12.80
CA GLY A 73 -9.43 -10.37 13.45
C GLY A 73 -8.34 -11.16 14.17
N THR A 74 -8.31 -12.49 14.00
CA THR A 74 -7.20 -13.32 14.52
C THR A 74 -6.00 -13.35 13.58
N LYS A 75 -6.17 -12.87 12.34
CA LYS A 75 -5.12 -12.71 11.34
C LYS A 75 -5.26 -11.40 10.59
N TRP A 76 -4.17 -10.95 9.97
CA TRP A 76 -4.11 -9.73 9.19
C TRP A 76 -3.54 -9.98 7.79
N LYS A 77 -4.32 -9.64 6.76
CA LYS A 77 -3.90 -9.83 5.36
C LYS A 77 -2.62 -9.04 5.12
N THR A 78 -1.57 -9.70 4.62
CA THR A 78 -0.20 -9.19 4.40
C THR A 78 0.62 -8.85 5.66
N LEU A 79 0.03 -8.36 6.75
CA LEU A 79 0.79 -8.00 7.96
C LEU A 79 1.33 -9.24 8.70
N ASP A 80 0.62 -10.36 8.63
CA ASP A 80 1.09 -11.62 9.23
C ASP A 80 2.17 -12.31 8.39
N ASP A 81 2.37 -11.88 7.15
CA ASP A 81 3.33 -12.44 6.21
C ASP A 81 4.66 -11.67 6.19
N VAL A 82 4.80 -10.62 7.02
CA VAL A 82 5.95 -9.72 7.01
C VAL A 82 6.53 -9.49 8.40
N GLU A 83 7.82 -9.17 8.44
CA GLU A 83 8.60 -8.85 9.65
C GLU A 83 8.76 -7.34 9.82
N THR A 84 8.70 -6.59 8.72
CA THR A 84 8.86 -5.13 8.69
C THR A 84 7.69 -4.47 7.96
N VAL A 85 7.30 -3.27 8.41
CA VAL A 85 6.35 -2.41 7.70
C VAL A 85 7.01 -1.07 7.42
N ILE A 86 7.14 -0.72 6.14
CA ILE A 86 7.66 0.57 5.69
C ILE A 86 6.44 1.44 5.37
N VAL A 87 6.33 2.59 6.01
CA VAL A 87 5.18 3.49 5.85
C VAL A 87 5.64 4.81 5.28
N ALA A 88 5.11 5.18 4.13
CA ALA A 88 5.16 6.56 3.64
C ALA A 88 3.89 7.28 4.05
N THR A 89 4.02 8.48 4.61
CA THR A 89 2.91 9.34 5.00
C THR A 89 3.22 10.80 4.70
N VAL A 90 2.19 11.63 4.57
CA VAL A 90 2.37 13.08 4.43
C VAL A 90 2.55 13.71 5.80
N ASP A 91 3.40 14.72 5.93
CA ASP A 91 3.65 15.47 7.16
C ASP A 91 2.39 16.12 7.76
N SER A 92 1.50 16.63 6.90
CA SER A 92 0.23 17.24 7.27
C SER A 92 -0.91 16.66 6.43
N LYS A 93 -2.06 16.41 7.07
CA LYS A 93 -3.27 15.96 6.35
C LYS A 93 -3.88 17.11 5.54
N GLU A 94 -3.87 18.31 6.11
CA GLU A 94 -4.58 19.47 5.59
C GLU A 94 -3.80 20.16 4.47
N ASP A 95 -2.48 20.31 4.66
CA ASP A 95 -1.59 20.99 3.71
C ASP A 95 -0.25 20.24 3.64
N PRO A 96 -0.20 19.11 2.92
CA PRO A 96 0.98 18.27 2.82
C PRO A 96 2.09 18.95 2.01
N GLU A 97 3.27 19.08 2.60
CA GLU A 97 4.47 19.61 1.93
C GLU A 97 5.56 18.53 1.76
N ASN A 98 5.59 17.57 2.68
CA ASN A 98 6.61 16.53 2.73
C ASN A 98 6.01 15.13 2.80
N VAL A 99 6.73 14.16 2.24
CA VAL A 99 6.54 12.73 2.52
C VAL A 99 7.55 12.30 3.57
N GLU A 100 7.04 11.85 4.71
CA GLU A 100 7.81 11.23 5.78
C GLU A 100 7.78 9.71 5.62
N VAL A 101 8.93 9.06 5.74
CA VAL A 101 9.02 7.60 5.69
C VAL A 101 9.45 7.03 7.03
N TYR A 102 8.75 6.00 7.48
CA TYR A 102 9.00 5.27 8.71
C TYR A 102 9.21 3.79 8.45
N ILE A 103 10.00 3.13 9.30
CA ILE A 103 10.20 1.67 9.28
C ILE A 103 9.82 1.13 10.66
N PHE A 104 8.83 0.25 10.70
CA PHE A 104 8.31 -0.34 11.93
C PHE A 104 8.54 -1.86 11.96
N PRO A 105 8.82 -2.45 13.14
CA PRO A 105 8.65 -3.88 13.37
C PRO A 105 7.19 -4.28 13.15
N ALA A 106 6.93 -5.33 12.37
CA ALA A 106 5.56 -5.78 12.08
C ALA A 106 4.80 -6.24 13.34
N ASP A 107 5.50 -6.76 14.36
CA ASP A 107 4.87 -7.18 15.61
C ASP A 107 4.27 -6.00 16.41
N ASP A 108 4.93 -4.84 16.39
CA ASP A 108 4.41 -3.62 17.02
C ASP A 108 3.18 -3.10 16.29
N VAL A 109 3.20 -3.14 14.95
CA VAL A 109 2.03 -2.81 14.12
C VAL A 109 0.89 -3.80 14.42
N ARG A 110 1.18 -5.11 14.46
CA ARG A 110 0.18 -6.16 14.75
C ARG A 110 -0.45 -5.98 16.12
N LYS A 111 0.33 -5.66 17.15
CA LYS A 111 -0.18 -5.38 18.50
C LYS A 111 -1.21 -4.25 18.50
N ARG A 112 -0.94 -3.18 17.73
CA ARG A 112 -1.84 -2.03 17.61
C ARG A 112 -3.12 -2.39 16.88
N PHE A 113 -3.02 -3.12 15.77
CA PHE A 113 -4.17 -3.62 15.03
C PHE A 113 -5.03 -4.58 15.88
N ASN A 114 -4.41 -5.50 16.64
CA ASN A 114 -5.12 -6.37 17.57
C ASN A 114 -5.89 -5.57 18.64
N ALA A 115 -5.25 -4.56 19.24
CA ALA A 115 -5.89 -3.71 20.25
C ALA A 115 -7.05 -2.91 19.65
N HIS A 116 -6.87 -2.37 18.45
CA HIS A 116 -7.89 -1.61 17.73
C HIS A 116 -9.11 -2.47 17.37
N TYR A 117 -8.88 -3.69 16.87
CA TYR A 117 -9.93 -4.65 16.58
C TYR A 117 -10.71 -5.00 17.85
N ALA A 118 -10.00 -5.38 18.92
CA ALA A 118 -10.62 -5.76 20.19
C ALA A 118 -11.48 -4.64 20.78
N ALA A 119 -11.02 -3.38 20.71
CA ALA A 119 -11.78 -2.24 21.17
C ALA A 119 -13.08 -2.04 20.38
N ARG A 120 -13.01 -2.09 19.04
CA ARG A 120 -14.19 -1.95 18.18
C ARG A 120 -15.18 -3.10 18.36
N SER A 121 -14.69 -4.34 18.49
CA SER A 121 -15.54 -5.50 18.79
C SER A 121 -16.24 -5.36 20.15
N LYS A 122 -15.55 -4.83 21.17
CA LYS A 122 -16.14 -4.60 22.50
C LYS A 122 -17.27 -3.56 22.47
N GLU A 123 -17.20 -2.59 21.57
CA GLU A 123 -18.28 -1.61 21.33
C GLU A 123 -19.41 -2.15 20.43
N GLY A 124 -19.37 -3.42 20.03
CA GLY A 124 -20.41 -4.03 19.19
C GLY A 124 -20.33 -3.65 17.71
N GLN A 125 -19.19 -3.10 17.25
CA GLN A 125 -19.01 -2.81 15.83
C GLN A 125 -18.79 -4.11 15.04
N THR A 126 -19.51 -4.25 13.92
CA THR A 126 -19.32 -5.38 12.99
C THR A 126 -18.13 -5.10 12.07
N ILE A 127 -17.01 -5.78 12.32
CA ILE A 127 -15.80 -5.68 11.50
C ILE A 127 -15.82 -6.81 10.47
N LYS A 128 -15.79 -6.46 9.19
CA LYS A 128 -15.82 -7.44 8.09
C LYS A 128 -14.41 -7.87 7.72
N ASP A 129 -14.19 -9.17 7.62
CA ASP A 129 -12.98 -9.73 7.02
C ASP A 129 -12.78 -9.21 5.58
N ASN A 130 -11.52 -9.13 5.15
CA ASN A 130 -11.11 -8.60 3.84
C ASN A 130 -11.44 -7.13 3.57
N PHE A 131 -11.98 -6.38 4.55
CA PHE A 131 -12.15 -4.94 4.46
C PHE A 131 -11.07 -4.20 5.24
N GLY A 132 -10.55 -3.09 4.70
CA GLY A 132 -9.46 -2.36 5.34
C GLY A 132 -9.86 -1.84 6.73
N MET A 133 -9.16 -2.31 7.77
CA MET A 133 -9.25 -1.71 9.10
C MET A 133 -8.17 -0.64 9.21
N TRP A 134 -8.57 0.59 9.50
CA TRP A 134 -7.67 1.75 9.51
C TRP A 134 -7.23 2.10 10.93
N VAL A 135 -5.92 2.23 11.13
CA VAL A 135 -5.31 2.67 12.39
C VAL A 135 -4.48 3.92 12.11
N GLY A 136 -4.73 4.97 12.90
CA GLY A 136 -4.04 6.25 12.78
C GLY A 136 -2.58 6.16 13.24
N LEU A 137 -1.69 6.82 12.51
CA LEU A 137 -0.28 6.90 12.86
C LEU A 137 -0.06 7.83 14.06
N ASP A 138 -0.76 8.97 14.06
CA ASP A 138 -0.73 9.97 15.15
C ASP A 138 -1.58 9.53 16.34
N ARG A 139 -1.25 10.05 17.53
CA ARG A 139 -2.01 9.77 18.74
C ARG A 139 -3.39 10.42 18.68
N ASP A 140 -4.42 9.62 18.86
CA ASP A 140 -5.78 10.07 19.07
C ASP A 140 -6.17 9.94 20.55
N ASN A 141 -6.55 11.06 21.19
CA ASN A 141 -6.89 11.13 22.61
C ASN A 141 -8.40 11.18 22.89
N ARG A 142 -9.26 10.95 21.89
CA ARG A 142 -10.73 11.02 22.06
C ARG A 142 -11.30 9.94 22.98
N GLY A 143 -10.54 8.89 23.27
CA GLY A 143 -10.95 7.83 24.21
C GLY A 143 -12.05 6.90 23.67
N ILE A 144 -12.25 6.86 22.35
CA ILE A 144 -13.20 5.97 21.67
C ILE A 144 -12.47 4.73 21.11
N ALA A 145 -13.17 3.66 20.73
CA ALA A 145 -12.50 2.48 20.14
C ALA A 145 -11.63 2.82 18.93
N ALA A 146 -12.02 3.80 18.11
CA ALA A 146 -11.22 4.26 16.97
C ALA A 146 -9.88 4.91 17.38
N SER A 147 -9.73 5.33 18.64
CA SER A 147 -8.49 5.90 19.17
C SER A 147 -7.50 4.83 19.65
N VAL A 148 -7.96 3.60 19.94
CA VAL A 148 -7.11 2.54 20.50
C VAL A 148 -6.08 2.06 19.46
N GLY A 149 -4.84 1.87 19.88
CA GLY A 149 -3.74 1.42 18.99
C GLY A 149 -3.10 2.50 18.13
N THR A 150 -3.67 3.72 18.10
CA THR A 150 -3.10 4.88 17.40
C THR A 150 -1.81 5.40 18.08
N GLY A 151 -1.11 6.34 17.44
CA GLY A 151 0.09 6.97 18.02
C GLY A 151 1.32 6.06 17.97
N ILE A 152 1.59 5.43 16.83
CA ILE A 152 2.85 4.71 16.64
C ILE A 152 4.03 5.68 16.50
N LEU A 153 3.80 6.86 15.93
CA LEU A 153 4.85 7.84 15.66
C LEU A 153 5.49 8.42 16.93
N ASP A 154 4.81 8.37 18.07
CA ASP A 154 5.38 8.81 19.36
C ASP A 154 6.60 7.99 19.78
N HIS A 155 6.79 6.81 19.19
CA HIS A 155 7.86 5.86 19.54
C HIS A 155 8.92 5.73 18.44
N TYR A 156 8.70 6.31 17.26
CA TYR A 156 9.51 6.08 16.08
C TYR A 156 9.75 7.40 15.35
N LYS A 157 11.01 7.65 14.98
CA LYS A 157 11.37 8.78 14.11
C LYS A 157 11.27 8.35 12.65
N HIS A 158 11.00 9.32 11.77
CA HIS A 158 11.12 9.07 10.34
C HIS A 158 12.58 8.74 10.00
N VAL A 159 12.77 7.85 9.04
CA VAL A 159 14.08 7.49 8.49
C VAL A 159 14.46 8.36 7.31
N ALA A 160 13.49 9.05 6.70
CA ALA A 160 13.66 10.00 5.61
C ALA A 160 12.49 11.00 5.57
N VAL A 161 12.78 12.18 5.02
CA VAL A 161 11.79 13.22 4.68
C VAL A 161 12.13 13.70 3.28
N TYR A 162 11.13 13.75 2.41
CA TYR A 162 11.28 14.24 1.04
C TYR A 162 10.25 15.31 0.77
N ALA A 163 10.67 16.46 0.23
CA ALA A 163 9.73 17.46 -0.25
C ALA A 163 8.93 16.89 -1.43
N ILE A 164 7.61 17.11 -1.42
CA ILE A 164 6.74 16.61 -2.49
C ILE A 164 7.13 17.21 -3.85
N SER A 165 7.58 18.46 -3.87
CA SER A 165 8.10 19.12 -5.08
C SER A 165 9.24 18.34 -5.72
N ASP A 166 10.15 17.82 -4.90
CA ASP A 166 11.36 17.15 -5.36
C ASP A 166 11.01 15.76 -5.88
N LEU A 167 10.12 15.04 -5.18
CA LEU A 167 9.60 13.75 -5.65
C LEU A 167 8.85 13.87 -6.98
N LEU A 168 8.15 14.98 -7.21
CA LEU A 168 7.47 15.24 -8.49
C LEU A 168 8.46 15.57 -9.60
N ALA A 169 9.51 16.32 -9.32
CA ALA A 169 10.56 16.65 -10.28
C ALA A 169 11.37 15.41 -10.67
N ASP A 170 11.75 14.57 -9.70
CA ASP A 170 12.45 13.30 -9.93
C ASP A 170 11.61 12.38 -10.85
N ASN A 171 10.32 12.22 -10.56
CA ASN A 171 9.41 11.40 -11.37
C ASN A 171 9.13 11.96 -12.78
N ALA A 172 9.28 13.28 -12.99
CA ALA A 172 9.18 13.88 -14.31
C ALA A 172 10.48 13.74 -15.13
N SER A 173 11.60 13.47 -14.46
CA SER A 173 12.94 13.36 -15.06
C SER A 173 13.28 11.92 -15.45
N GLU A 174 12.65 10.93 -14.82
CA GLU A 174 12.75 9.52 -15.15
C GLU A 174 11.76 9.13 -16.27
N GLU A 175 12.04 9.53 -17.52
CA GLU A 175 11.50 8.81 -18.67
C GLU A 175 12.18 7.43 -18.78
N ALA A 176 11.59 6.44 -18.10
CA ALA A 176 11.71 4.98 -18.21
C ALA A 176 13.11 4.32 -18.29
N PRO A 177 13.29 3.26 -17.48
CA PRO A 177 13.44 1.93 -18.07
C PRO A 177 12.29 1.00 -17.66
N ASP A 178 11.79 0.28 -18.66
CA ASP A 178 10.74 -0.75 -18.59
C ASP A 178 10.81 -1.62 -17.32
N ASP A 179 9.79 -1.50 -16.45
CA ASP A 179 9.00 -2.67 -16.10
C ASP A 179 7.57 -2.25 -15.70
N ILE A 180 6.67 -2.55 -16.65
CA ILE A 180 5.21 -2.40 -16.62
C ILE A 180 4.71 -0.95 -16.78
N ALA A 181 4.53 -0.57 -18.04
CA ALA A 181 3.56 0.45 -18.43
C ALA A 181 2.18 0.17 -17.79
N GLU A 182 1.86 0.88 -16.70
CA GLU A 182 0.49 1.16 -16.32
C GLU A 182 0.01 2.40 -17.09
N GLN A 183 -0.21 2.21 -18.38
CA GLN A 183 -1.27 2.97 -19.03
C GLN A 183 -2.59 2.49 -18.41
N THR A 184 -3.11 3.25 -17.45
CA THR A 184 -4.57 3.33 -17.27
C THR A 184 -5.06 4.58 -17.98
N GLU A 185 -4.81 4.66 -19.29
CA GLU A 185 -5.89 5.11 -20.15
C GLU A 185 -6.78 3.88 -20.32
N VAL A 186 -7.87 3.82 -19.55
CA VAL A 186 -9.10 3.32 -20.17
C VAL A 186 -9.51 4.43 -21.14
N ALA A 187 -8.76 4.57 -22.24
CA ALA A 187 -9.36 5.00 -23.48
C ALA A 187 -10.58 4.11 -23.61
N GLU A 188 -11.75 4.68 -23.88
CA GLU A 188 -12.98 3.91 -24.07
C GLU A 188 -12.67 2.75 -25.02
N LEU A 189 -12.41 1.56 -24.45
CA LEU A 189 -12.14 0.39 -25.23
C LEU A 189 -13.51 0.06 -25.80
N GLY A 190 -13.72 0.49 -27.04
CA GLY A 190 -14.94 0.30 -27.83
C GLY A 190 -15.11 -1.17 -28.19
N PHE A 191 -15.08 -2.04 -27.19
CA PHE A 191 -15.35 -3.44 -27.33
C PHE A 191 -16.80 -3.59 -27.75
N SER A 192 -16.99 -4.18 -28.91
CA SER A 192 -18.30 -4.43 -29.49
C SER A 192 -18.82 -5.81 -29.09
N THR A 193 -17.95 -6.69 -28.58
CA THR A 193 -18.30 -8.08 -28.23
C THR A 193 -17.68 -8.58 -26.93
N ILE A 194 -18.34 -9.55 -26.30
CA ILE A 194 -17.84 -10.27 -25.12
C ILE A 194 -16.53 -11.02 -25.44
N ALA A 195 -16.35 -11.49 -26.68
CA ALA A 195 -15.14 -12.19 -27.09
C ALA A 195 -13.90 -11.27 -27.05
N GLU A 196 -14.04 -10.01 -27.49
CA GLU A 196 -12.99 -8.99 -27.41
C GLU A 196 -12.63 -8.68 -25.96
N VAL A 197 -13.65 -8.51 -25.10
CA VAL A 197 -13.44 -8.31 -23.65
C VAL A 197 -12.70 -9.50 -23.04
N MET A 198 -13.08 -10.73 -23.39
CA MET A 198 -12.46 -11.95 -22.86
C MET A 198 -11.05 -12.19 -23.39
N ALA A 199 -10.74 -11.78 -24.62
CA ALA A 199 -9.40 -11.86 -25.19
C ALA A 199 -8.47 -10.84 -24.53
N TRP A 200 -8.93 -9.59 -24.40
CA TRP A 200 -8.21 -8.55 -23.68
C TRP A 200 -7.97 -8.94 -22.22
N ALA A 201 -9.00 -9.45 -21.54
CA ALA A 201 -8.90 -9.88 -20.15
C ALA A 201 -7.89 -11.04 -19.99
N ARG A 202 -7.89 -12.01 -20.91
CA ARG A 202 -6.91 -13.12 -20.90
C ARG A 202 -5.49 -12.59 -21.06
N ASP A 203 -5.26 -11.72 -22.03
CA ASP A 203 -3.95 -11.15 -22.30
C ASP A 203 -3.46 -10.32 -21.10
N ARG A 204 -4.34 -9.50 -20.53
CA ARG A 204 -4.01 -8.69 -19.36
C ARG A 204 -3.70 -9.55 -18.14
N VAL A 205 -4.47 -10.61 -17.89
CA VAL A 205 -4.21 -11.56 -16.80
C VAL A 205 -2.90 -12.32 -17.01
N ALA A 206 -2.59 -12.70 -18.25
CA ALA A 206 -1.34 -13.38 -18.59
C ALA A 206 -0.11 -12.51 -18.30
N GLN A 207 -0.15 -11.24 -18.72
CA GLN A 207 0.87 -10.24 -18.41
C GLN A 207 1.04 -10.04 -16.90
N LEU A 208 -0.07 -9.87 -16.16
CA LEU A 208 -0.06 -9.68 -14.71
C LEU A 208 0.49 -10.90 -13.95
N ALA A 209 0.24 -12.10 -14.46
CA ALA A 209 0.68 -13.35 -13.85
C ALA A 209 2.07 -13.81 -14.35
N GLY A 210 2.66 -13.15 -15.35
CA GLY A 210 3.94 -13.54 -15.95
C GLY A 210 3.89 -14.90 -16.66
N VAL A 211 2.74 -15.26 -17.25
CA VAL A 211 2.53 -16.53 -17.96
C VAL A 211 2.14 -16.27 -19.42
N GLN A 212 2.22 -17.31 -20.26
CA GLN A 212 1.74 -17.24 -21.64
C GLN A 212 0.21 -17.15 -21.68
N THR A 213 -0.33 -16.41 -22.65
CA THR A 213 -1.79 -16.15 -22.76
C THR A 213 -2.61 -17.42 -22.97
N ASP A 214 -2.04 -18.46 -23.58
CA ASP A 214 -2.66 -19.78 -23.75
C ASP A 214 -2.75 -20.60 -22.46
N ALA A 215 -1.94 -20.27 -21.45
CA ALA A 215 -2.00 -20.85 -20.11
C ALA A 215 -3.14 -20.26 -19.25
N VAL A 216 -3.79 -19.18 -19.70
CA VAL A 216 -4.87 -18.50 -18.99
C VAL A 216 -6.24 -18.96 -19.49
N LYS A 217 -7.03 -19.55 -18.58
CA LYS A 217 -8.46 -19.85 -18.80
C LYS A 217 -9.31 -18.92 -17.95
N LEU A 218 -10.26 -18.23 -18.59
CA LEU A 218 -11.23 -17.35 -17.92
C LEU A 218 -12.65 -17.85 -18.19
N ASP A 219 -13.42 -18.00 -17.11
CA ASP A 219 -14.85 -18.31 -17.16
C ASP A 219 -15.64 -17.06 -16.77
N LEU A 220 -16.49 -16.58 -17.70
CA LEU A 220 -17.37 -15.43 -17.45
C LEU A 220 -18.71 -15.93 -16.91
N LYS A 221 -19.08 -15.48 -15.72
CA LYS A 221 -20.42 -15.70 -15.14
C LYS A 221 -21.15 -14.37 -15.05
N ILE A 222 -22.35 -14.31 -15.64
CA ILE A 222 -23.27 -13.18 -15.52
C ILE A 222 -24.45 -13.65 -14.67
N GLU A 223 -24.65 -13.01 -13.52
CA GLU A 223 -25.79 -13.25 -12.64
C GLU A 223 -26.75 -12.07 -12.75
N TYR A 224 -28.06 -12.35 -12.78
CA TYR A 224 -29.12 -11.36 -12.78
C TYR A 224 -29.81 -11.32 -11.42
#